data_AF-A0A447Z2Z6-F1
#
_entry.id   AF-A0A447Z2Z6-F1
#
_cell.length_a   1.000
_cell.length_b   1.000
_cell.length_c   1.000
_cell.angle_alpha   90.00
_cell.angle_beta   90.00
_cell.angle_gamma   90.00
#
_symmetry.space_group_name_H-M   'P 1'
#
loop_
_entity.id
_entity.type
_entity.pdbx_description
1 polymer ?
#
loop_
_entity_poly.entity_id
_entity_poly.type
_entity_poly.pdbx_seq_one_letter_code
_entity_poly.pdbx_strand_id
1 'polypeptide(L)'
;MDAIVKKLAGFGLPAVVLLVAMSTTGLAGAAALTTALAALGPFGMLGGIALLVFLGLAADSIAGYGYEEVAKRVVKEQLKTTSKSEMIKNIRKQPITKAMKLKIIDFVEHIDI
;
A
#
# COMPACT_ATOMS: atom_id res chain seq x y z
N MET A 1 -8.10 -3.39 29.24
CA MET A 1 -7.98 -3.19 27.78
C MET A 1 -9.02 -4.08 27.14
N ASP A 2 -9.98 -3.52 26.40
CA ASP A 2 -11.10 -4.29 25.84
C ASP A 2 -10.59 -5.39 24.91
N ALA A 3 -11.16 -6.59 25.03
CA ALA A 3 -10.74 -7.75 24.23
C ALA A 3 -10.84 -7.48 22.71
N ILE A 4 -11.80 -6.64 22.30
CA ILE A 4 -11.99 -6.22 20.91
C ILE A 4 -10.83 -5.34 20.44
N VAL A 5 -10.40 -4.37 21.25
CA VAL A 5 -9.28 -3.48 20.90
C VAL A 5 -7.99 -4.28 20.76
N LYS A 6 -7.75 -5.28 21.64
CA LYS A 6 -6.58 -6.16 21.53
C LYS A 6 -6.59 -7.01 20.24
N LYS A 7 -7.76 -7.48 19.80
CA LYS A 7 -7.91 -8.22 18.54
C LYS A 7 -7.70 -7.32 17.31
N LEU A 8 -8.25 -6.10 17.33
CA LEU A 8 -8.07 -5.14 16.24
C LEU A 8 -6.63 -4.62 16.16
N ALA A 9 -5.96 -4.42 17.30
CA ALA A 9 -4.56 -4.04 17.35
C ALA A 9 -3.65 -5.08 16.67
N GLY A 10 -4.01 -6.37 16.72
CA GLY A 10 -3.29 -7.43 16.00
C GLY A 10 -3.35 -7.31 14.47
N PHE A 11 -4.35 -6.59 13.93
CA PHE A 11 -4.47 -6.30 12.50
C PHE A 11 -3.85 -4.94 12.11
N GLY A 12 -3.52 -4.07 13.08
CA GLY A 12 -2.85 -2.80 12.84
C GLY A 12 -3.64 -1.79 11.99
N LEU A 13 -2.94 -1.09 11.10
CA LEU A 13 -3.51 -0.07 10.19
C LEU A 13 -4.69 -0.57 9.34
N PRO A 14 -4.65 -1.78 8.75
CA PRO A 14 -5.80 -2.36 8.05
C PRO A 14 -7.11 -2.36 8.85
N ALA A 15 -7.06 -2.64 10.16
CA ALA A 15 -8.26 -2.62 11.00
C ALA A 15 -8.86 -1.22 11.13
N VAL A 16 -8.02 -0.18 11.22
CA VAL A 16 -8.47 1.21 11.29
C VAL A 16 -9.15 1.62 9.98
N VAL A 17 -8.55 1.30 8.84
CA VAL A 17 -9.13 1.58 7.51
C VAL A 17 -10.49 0.90 7.36
N LEU A 18 -10.60 -0.36 7.78
CA LEU A 18 -11.85 -1.11 7.74
C LEU A 18 -12.94 -0.48 8.63
N LEU A 19 -12.58 -0.08 9.86
CA LEU A 19 -13.52 0.57 10.79
C LEU A 19 -14.07 1.88 10.24
N VAL A 20 -13.21 2.70 9.64
CA VAL A 20 -13.62 3.94 8.97
C VAL A 20 -14.57 3.63 7.81
N ALA A 21 -14.23 2.67 6.95
CA ALA A 21 -15.10 2.28 5.84
C ALA A 21 -16.47 1.78 6.33
N MET A 22 -16.52 0.93 7.36
CA MET A 22 -17.77 0.45 7.97
C MET A 22 -18.62 1.60 8.51
N SER A 23 -18.00 2.61 9.13
CA SER A 23 -18.71 3.78 9.68
C SER A 23 -19.46 4.59 8.61
N THR A 24 -18.99 4.55 7.35
CA THR A 24 -19.62 5.28 6.24
C THR A 24 -20.81 4.54 5.61
N THR A 25 -21.06 3.28 5.98
CA THR A 25 -22.10 2.46 5.33
C THR A 25 -23.52 2.72 5.87
N GLY A 26 -23.66 3.23 7.09
CA GLY A 26 -24.94 3.31 7.80
C GLY A 26 -25.57 1.94 8.16
N LEU A 27 -24.84 0.84 7.92
CA LEU A 27 -25.26 -0.53 8.21
C LEU A 27 -24.59 -1.05 9.50
N ALA A 28 -25.10 -2.15 10.04
CA ALA A 28 -24.53 -2.81 11.21
C ALA A 28 -24.17 -4.28 10.94
N GLY A 29 -23.25 -4.81 11.74
CA GLY A 29 -22.88 -6.23 11.69
C GLY A 29 -22.26 -6.66 10.35
N ALA A 30 -22.63 -7.86 9.88
CA ALA A 30 -22.07 -8.46 8.67
C ALA A 30 -22.34 -7.62 7.42
N ALA A 31 -23.48 -6.94 7.33
CA ALA A 31 -23.80 -6.09 6.18
C ALA A 31 -22.85 -4.89 6.07
N ALA A 32 -22.52 -4.24 7.19
CA ALA A 32 -21.54 -3.15 7.20
C ALA A 32 -20.16 -3.64 6.75
N LEU A 33 -19.75 -4.84 7.19
CA LEU A 33 -18.49 -5.45 6.81
C LEU A 33 -18.42 -5.74 5.31
N THR A 34 -19.43 -6.41 4.75
CA THR A 34 -19.42 -6.79 3.34
C THR A 34 -19.47 -5.57 2.42
N THR A 35 -20.29 -4.57 2.75
CA THR A 35 -20.39 -3.32 1.99
C THR A 35 -19.10 -2.50 2.09
N ALA A 36 -18.49 -2.42 3.28
CA ALA A 36 -17.21 -1.73 3.45
C ALA A 36 -16.09 -2.40 2.65
N LEU A 37 -15.97 -3.73 2.71
CA LEU A 37 -14.99 -4.46 1.90
C LEU A 37 -15.25 -4.26 0.41
N ALA A 38 -16.52 -4.30 -0.02
CA ALA A 38 -16.85 -4.07 -1.41
C ALA A 38 -16.55 -2.63 -1.89
N ALA A 39 -16.63 -1.65 -1.00
CA ALA A 39 -16.31 -0.26 -1.29
C ALA A 39 -14.79 0.01 -1.31
N LEU A 40 -13.99 -0.77 -0.59
CA LEU A 40 -12.55 -0.56 -0.46
C LEU A 40 -11.75 -0.94 -1.72
N GLY A 41 -12.28 -1.77 -2.62
CA GLY A 41 -11.52 -2.18 -3.79
C GLY A 41 -12.37 -2.58 -5.01
N PRO A 42 -11.76 -2.58 -6.21
CA PRO A 42 -12.41 -3.09 -7.42
C PRO A 42 -12.73 -4.58 -7.26
N PHE A 43 -13.70 -5.11 -8.00
CA PHE A 43 -14.16 -6.50 -7.85
C PHE A 43 -14.87 -6.80 -6.52
N GLY A 44 -15.39 -5.76 -5.86
CA GLY A 44 -16.17 -5.88 -4.63
C GLY A 44 -15.33 -6.42 -3.47
N MET A 45 -15.91 -7.33 -2.68
CA MET A 45 -15.32 -7.78 -1.42
C MET A 45 -13.91 -8.34 -1.59
N LEU A 46 -13.64 -9.07 -2.68
CA LEU A 46 -12.32 -9.66 -2.94
C LEU A 46 -11.24 -8.60 -3.10
N GLY A 47 -11.53 -7.50 -3.80
CA GLY A 47 -10.58 -6.40 -3.93
C GLY A 47 -10.35 -5.66 -2.62
N GLY A 48 -11.39 -5.48 -1.80
CA GLY A 48 -11.23 -4.93 -0.45
C GLY A 48 -10.33 -5.77 0.43
N ILE A 49 -10.49 -7.10 0.41
CA ILE A 49 -9.61 -8.03 1.15
C ILE A 49 -8.18 -7.92 0.64
N ALA A 50 -7.98 -7.99 -0.68
CA ALA A 50 -6.65 -7.87 -1.29
C ALA A 50 -5.97 -6.54 -0.91
N LEU A 51 -6.71 -5.43 -0.92
CA LEU A 51 -6.20 -4.12 -0.50
C LEU A 51 -5.79 -4.13 0.98
N LEU A 52 -6.61 -4.66 1.88
CA LEU A 52 -6.29 -4.69 3.31
C LEU A 52 -5.07 -5.56 3.62
N VAL A 53 -4.93 -6.71 2.95
CA VAL A 53 -3.73 -7.55 3.05
C VAL A 53 -2.50 -6.79 2.55
N PHE A 54 -2.60 -6.14 1.39
CA PHE A 54 -1.51 -5.33 0.85
C PHE A 54 -1.13 -4.18 1.80
N LEU A 55 -2.11 -3.47 2.35
CA LEU A 55 -1.88 -2.40 3.32
C LEU A 55 -1.18 -2.90 4.57
N GLY A 56 -1.52 -4.10 5.06
CA GLY A 56 -0.84 -4.72 6.19
C GLY A 56 0.65 -4.95 5.89
N LEU A 57 0.95 -5.61 4.77
CA LEU A 57 2.32 -5.91 4.36
C LEU A 57 3.14 -4.65 4.04
N ALA A 58 2.50 -3.68 3.39
CA ALA A 58 3.12 -2.41 3.05
C ALA A 58 3.36 -1.55 4.31
N ALA A 59 2.44 -1.55 5.28
CA ALA A 59 2.58 -0.82 6.53
C ALA A 59 3.83 -1.27 7.30
N ASP A 60 4.05 -2.58 7.43
CA ASP A 60 5.24 -3.11 8.11
C ASP A 60 6.53 -2.71 7.39
N SER A 61 6.52 -2.79 6.05
CA SER A 61 7.68 -2.40 5.23
C SER A 61 7.98 -0.89 5.34
N ILE A 62 6.94 -0.05 5.32
CA ILE A 62 7.10 1.41 5.43
C ILE A 62 7.50 1.80 6.85
N ALA A 63 6.93 1.17 7.88
CA ALA A 63 7.28 1.44 9.27
C ALA A 63 8.73 1.04 9.59
N GLY A 64 9.22 -0.05 9.01
CA GLY A 64 10.59 -0.53 9.23
C GLY A 64 11.66 0.20 8.42
N TYR A 65 11.42 0.47 7.14
CA TYR A 65 12.44 0.98 6.22
C TYR A 65 12.24 2.45 5.80
N GLY A 66 11.05 3.00 6.02
CA GLY A 66 10.66 4.30 5.48
C GLY A 66 10.26 4.25 4.00
N TYR A 67 9.46 5.23 3.60
CA TYR A 67 8.81 5.25 2.27
C TYR A 67 9.80 5.33 1.09
N GLU A 68 10.93 6.04 1.26
CA GLU A 68 11.96 6.16 0.21
C GLU A 68 12.68 4.84 -0.06
N GLU A 69 13.05 4.12 1.00
CA GLU A 69 13.79 2.86 0.89
C GLU A 69 12.92 1.75 0.30
N VAL A 70 11.64 1.70 0.67
CA VAL A 70 10.66 0.79 0.05
C VAL A 70 10.55 1.07 -1.45
N ALA A 71 10.47 2.35 -1.86
CA ALA A 71 10.41 2.71 -3.28
C ALA A 71 11.66 2.28 -4.06
N LYS A 72 12.86 2.50 -3.50
CA LYS A 72 14.13 2.06 -4.09
C LYS A 72 14.18 0.54 -4.27
N ARG A 73 13.72 -0.23 -3.28
CA ARG A 73 13.68 -1.71 -3.35
C ARG A 73 12.71 -2.21 -4.41
N VAL A 74 11.52 -1.62 -4.52
CA VAL A 74 10.56 -1.96 -5.58
C VAL A 74 11.17 -1.71 -6.96
N VAL A 75 11.83 -0.56 -7.14
CA VAL A 75 12.49 -0.23 -8.41
C VAL A 75 13.66 -1.16 -8.70
N LYS A 76 14.47 -1.51 -7.70
CA LYS A 76 15.55 -2.50 -7.83
C LYS A 76 15.02 -3.85 -8.30
N GLU A 77 13.87 -4.30 -7.78
CA GLU A 77 13.26 -5.56 -8.21
C GLU A 77 12.76 -5.49 -9.66
N GLN A 78 12.14 -4.38 -10.05
CA GLN A 78 11.66 -4.17 -11.42
C GLN A 78 12.79 -4.01 -12.44
N LEU A 79 13.96 -3.52 -12.03
CA LEU A 79 15.13 -3.42 -12.89
C LEU A 79 15.69 -4.78 -13.34
N LYS A 80 15.31 -5.88 -12.69
CA LYS A 80 15.64 -7.24 -13.15
C LYS A 80 14.91 -7.64 -14.43
N THR A 81 13.75 -7.03 -14.69
CA THR A 81 12.91 -7.32 -15.87
C THR A 81 12.81 -6.14 -16.84
N THR A 82 13.20 -4.94 -16.41
CA THR A 82 13.05 -3.69 -17.15
C THR A 82 14.39 -2.97 -17.27
N SER A 83 14.69 -2.39 -18.43
CA SER A 83 15.92 -1.61 -18.63
C SER A 83 15.92 -0.30 -17.81
N LYS A 84 17.11 0.21 -17.46
CA LYS A 84 17.27 1.48 -16.72
C LYS A 84 16.57 2.66 -17.43
N SER A 85 16.70 2.75 -18.76
CA SER A 85 16.12 3.86 -19.54
C SER A 85 14.59 3.83 -19.54
N GLU A 86 14.00 2.65 -19.66
CA GLU A 86 12.55 2.45 -19.59
C GLU A 86 12.01 2.71 -18.18
N MET A 87 12.74 2.27 -17.15
CA MET A 87 12.41 2.57 -15.76
C MET A 87 12.35 4.07 -15.48
N ILE A 88 13.36 4.83 -15.90
CA ILE A 88 13.39 6.30 -15.73
C ILE A 88 12.21 6.96 -16.46
N LYS A 89 11.86 6.50 -17.67
CA LYS A 89 10.70 6.99 -18.43
C LYS A 89 9.39 6.72 -17.66
N ASN A 90 9.28 5.54 -17.05
CA ASN A 90 8.11 5.15 -16.26
C ASN A 90 8.00 5.98 -14.98
N ILE A 91 9.09 6.16 -14.22
CA ILE A 91 9.13 7.00 -13.00
C ILE A 91 8.71 8.44 -13.30
N ARG A 92 9.15 9.02 -14.41
CA ARG A 92 8.78 10.39 -14.81
C ARG A 92 7.28 10.56 -15.02
N LYS A 93 6.57 9.54 -15.49
CA LYS A 93 5.11 9.55 -15.71
C LYS A 93 4.29 9.36 -14.44
N GLN A 94 4.88 8.83 -13.36
CA GLN A 94 4.13 8.55 -12.13
C GLN A 94 3.62 9.83 -11.45
N PRO A 95 2.43 9.82 -10.83
CA PRO A 95 1.87 10.98 -10.12
C PRO A 95 2.46 11.13 -8.71
N ILE A 96 3.79 11.21 -8.59
CA ILE A 96 4.53 11.42 -7.33
C ILE A 96 5.30 12.75 -7.35
N THR A 97 5.76 13.20 -6.17
CA THR A 97 6.47 14.49 -6.03
C THR A 97 7.77 14.53 -6.85
N LYS A 98 8.13 15.72 -7.36
CA LYS A 98 9.37 15.91 -8.15
C LYS A 98 10.61 15.48 -7.37
N ALA A 99 10.68 15.83 -6.08
CA ALA A 99 11.80 15.44 -5.22
C ALA A 99 11.97 13.92 -5.13
N MET A 100 10.87 13.18 -4.99
CA MET A 100 10.92 11.71 -4.96
C MET A 100 11.36 11.13 -6.30
N LYS A 101 10.87 11.65 -7.42
CA LYS A 101 11.30 11.21 -8.75
C LYS A 101 12.81 11.32 -8.92
N LEU A 102 13.37 12.47 -8.54
CA LEU A 102 14.82 12.71 -8.66
C LEU A 102 15.62 11.71 -7.81
N LYS A 103 15.23 11.49 -6.55
CA LYS A 103 15.90 10.51 -5.67
C LYS A 103 15.88 9.08 -6.21
N ILE A 104 14.76 8.66 -6.80
CA ILE A 104 14.63 7.31 -7.37
C ILE A 104 15.43 7.21 -8.68
N ILE A 105 15.41 8.24 -9.54
CA ILE A 105 16.19 8.26 -10.79
C ILE A 105 17.68 8.21 -10.48
N ASP A 106 18.14 9.03 -9.53
CA ASP A 106 19.53 9.03 -9.06
C ASP A 106 19.96 7.64 -8.57
N PHE A 107 19.09 6.97 -7.81
CA PHE A 107 19.32 5.58 -7.40
C PHE A 107 19.42 4.60 -8.59
N VAL A 108 18.57 4.72 -9.62
CA VAL A 108 18.60 3.87 -10.82
C VAL A 108 19.88 4.08 -11.65
N GLU A 109 20.39 5.30 -11.69
CA GLU A 109 21.61 5.63 -12.43
C GLU A 109 22.85 5.01 -11.77
N HIS A 110 22.94 5.10 -10.44
CA HIS A 110 24.11 4.67 -9.65
C HIS A 110 24.05 3.22 -9.16
N ILE A 111 22.94 2.51 -9.32
CA ILE A 111 22.85 1.10 -8.92
C ILE A 111 23.57 0.20 -9.93
N ASP A 112 24.53 -0.58 -9.48
CA ASP A 112 25.09 -1.70 -10.24
C ASP A 112 24.11 -2.89 -10.14
N ILE A 113 23.67 -3.38 -11.30
CA ILE A 113 22.69 -4.47 -11.45
C ILE A 113 23.41 -5.72 -11.95
#